data_AF-A0A538HC31-F1
#
_entry.id   AF-A0A538HC31-F1
#
_cell.length_a   1.000
_cell.length_b   1.000
_cell.length_c   1.000
_cell.angle_alpha   90.00
_cell.angle_beta   90.00
_cell.angle_gamma   90.00
#
_symmetry.space_group_name_H-M   'P 1'
#
loop_
_entity.id
_entity.type
_entity.pdbx_description
1 polymer ?
#
loop_
_entity_poly.entity_id
_entity_poly.type
_entity_poly.pdbx_seq_one_letter_code
_entity_poly.pdbx_strand_id
1 'polypeptide(L)'
;MSHQRVLVVNAGSTSLKLSLVEADGTAEPVASLAAAPGDVEAVAHRVVHGGDRFRDPVVIDGEVERGLAALADLAPLHNRPALSAIESARRALPDVPHVAVFDTAFHATLPPEASTYALPRRFREELGIRRYGFHGLSVQWAAEQVPVPRLVVCHLGGGCSVTAVRNGRSVDTTMGFTPLEGVPMATRAGSVDPGALLHLLRTGALTADALDTALEHESGLVGLGGSDDPRT
;
A
#
# COMPACT_ATOMS: atom_id res chain seq x y z
N MET A 1 8.71 12.17 -31.18
CA MET A 1 7.77 12.15 -30.04
C MET A 1 8.40 11.21 -29.03
N SER A 2 8.57 11.63 -27.77
CA SER A 2 9.16 10.77 -26.75
C SER A 2 8.21 9.59 -26.52
N HIS A 3 8.68 8.38 -26.78
CA HIS A 3 7.92 7.15 -26.57
C HIS A 3 8.14 6.73 -25.12
N GLN A 4 7.54 7.46 -24.17
CA GLN A 4 7.66 7.11 -22.76
C GLN A 4 7.00 5.75 -22.52
N ARG A 5 7.84 4.71 -22.38
CA ARG A 5 7.45 3.34 -22.05
C ARG A 5 7.93 3.02 -20.65
N VAL A 6 6.98 2.80 -19.74
CA VAL A 6 7.27 2.53 -18.33
C VAL A 6 6.86 1.10 -18.00
N LEU A 7 7.81 0.31 -17.52
CA LEU A 7 7.50 -1.00 -16.95
C LEU A 7 7.01 -0.81 -15.51
N VAL A 8 5.74 -1.12 -15.25
CA VAL A 8 5.15 -1.10 -13.92
C VAL A 8 5.29 -2.48 -13.27
N VAL A 9 5.87 -2.50 -12.08
CA VAL A 9 6.08 -3.68 -11.25
C VAL A 9 5.24 -3.53 -9.98
N ASN A 10 4.24 -4.39 -9.82
CA ASN A 10 3.37 -4.43 -8.65
C ASN A 10 3.45 -5.79 -7.96
N ALA A 11 4.23 -5.86 -6.90
CA ALA A 11 4.38 -7.03 -6.06
C ALA A 11 3.36 -7.01 -4.92
N GLY A 12 2.35 -7.86 -5.00
CA GLY A 12 1.46 -8.17 -3.88
C GLY A 12 2.02 -9.29 -3.01
N SER A 13 1.27 -9.67 -1.97
CA SER A 13 1.65 -10.77 -1.07
C SER A 13 1.69 -12.14 -1.77
N THR A 14 0.86 -12.36 -2.79
CA THR A 14 0.71 -13.66 -3.47
C THR A 14 0.89 -13.59 -4.99
N SER A 15 1.11 -12.40 -5.56
CA SER A 15 1.24 -12.24 -7.02
C SER A 15 2.18 -11.11 -7.38
N LEU A 16 2.86 -11.27 -8.51
CA LEU A 16 3.62 -10.21 -9.18
C LEU A 16 2.87 -9.84 -10.46
N LYS A 17 2.45 -8.58 -10.58
CA LYS A 17 1.84 -8.04 -11.79
C LYS A 17 2.83 -7.14 -12.48
N LEU A 18 3.07 -7.40 -13.77
CA LEU A 18 3.91 -6.58 -14.62
C LEU A 18 3.04 -6.01 -15.74
N SER A 19 3.20 -4.72 -16.02
CA SER A 19 2.50 -4.07 -17.13
C SER A 19 3.41 -3.07 -17.79
N LEU A 20 3.36 -3.00 -19.11
CA LEU A 20 3.98 -1.94 -19.86
C LEU A 20 2.96 -0.83 -20.05
N VAL A 21 3.33 0.39 -19.65
CA VAL A 21 2.48 1.57 -19.76
C VAL A 21 3.09 2.53 -20.77
N GLU A 22 2.29 2.88 -21.76
CA GLU A 22 2.66 3.84 -22.81
C GLU A 22 2.31 5.28 -22.38
N ALA A 23 2.84 6.26 -23.11
CA ALA A 23 2.63 7.68 -22.81
C ALA A 23 1.17 8.15 -22.81
N ASP A 24 0.28 7.43 -23.52
CA ASP A 24 -1.16 7.70 -23.56
C ASP A 24 -1.94 7.03 -22.42
N GLY A 25 -1.25 6.31 -21.52
CA GLY A 25 -1.83 5.59 -20.40
C GLY A 25 -2.36 4.20 -20.75
N THR A 26 -2.23 3.74 -22.00
CA THR A 26 -2.52 2.34 -22.34
C THR A 26 -1.57 1.41 -21.60
N ALA A 27 -2.12 0.32 -21.06
CA ALA A 27 -1.39 -0.63 -20.25
C ALA A 27 -1.60 -2.05 -20.77
N GLU A 28 -0.51 -2.76 -21.07
CA GLU A 28 -0.53 -4.15 -21.49
C GLU A 28 0.20 -5.06 -20.50
N PRO A 29 -0.31 -6.26 -20.18
CA PRO A 29 0.38 -7.19 -19.29
C PRO A 29 1.70 -7.67 -19.89
N VAL A 30 2.74 -7.75 -19.05
CA VAL A 30 4.04 -8.34 -19.41
C VAL A 30 4.20 -9.67 -18.68
N ALA A 31 4.58 -10.73 -19.39
CA ALA A 31 4.63 -12.08 -18.82
C ALA A 31 5.73 -12.27 -17.77
N SER A 32 6.86 -11.59 -17.92
CA SER A 32 8.01 -11.66 -17.01
C SER A 32 8.94 -10.46 -17.20
N LEU A 33 9.83 -10.21 -16.22
CA LEU A 33 10.87 -9.17 -16.36
C LEU A 33 11.77 -9.40 -17.59
N ALA A 34 12.04 -10.67 -17.93
CA ALA A 34 12.84 -11.03 -19.11
C ALA A 34 12.10 -10.79 -20.44
N ALA A 35 10.77 -10.69 -20.40
CA ALA A 35 9.93 -10.35 -21.56
C ALA A 35 9.67 -8.84 -21.67
N ALA A 36 10.27 -8.02 -20.81
CA ALA A 36 10.15 -6.57 -20.91
C ALA A 36 10.81 -6.08 -22.21
N PRO A 37 10.20 -5.14 -22.95
CA PRO A 37 10.80 -4.55 -24.14
C PRO A 37 12.14 -3.86 -23.84
N GLY A 38 13.06 -3.90 -24.81
CA GLY A 38 14.40 -3.30 -24.65
C GLY A 38 14.41 -1.76 -24.71
N ASP A 39 13.29 -1.13 -25.04
CA ASP A 39 13.09 0.32 -25.14
C ASP A 39 12.34 0.90 -23.95
N VAL A 40 12.24 0.17 -22.82
CA VAL A 40 11.70 0.70 -21.56
C VAL A 40 12.58 1.84 -21.05
N GLU A 41 11.99 3.01 -20.84
CA GLU A 41 12.69 4.22 -20.38
C GLU A 41 12.77 4.33 -18.85
N ALA A 42 11.86 3.67 -18.12
CA ALA A 42 11.85 3.62 -16.66
C ALA A 42 11.11 2.39 -16.12
N VAL A 43 11.44 1.97 -14.90
CA VAL A 43 10.70 0.93 -14.17
C VAL A 43 10.07 1.51 -12.91
N ALA A 44 8.73 1.52 -12.82
CA ALA A 44 8.00 2.01 -11.66
C ALA A 44 7.60 0.85 -10.74
N HIS A 45 7.95 0.94 -9.45
CA HIS A 45 7.68 -0.07 -8.42
C HIS A 45 6.62 0.44 -7.47
N ARG A 46 5.50 -0.27 -7.35
CA ARG A 46 4.55 0.00 -6.28
C ARG A 46 5.14 -0.48 -4.95
N VAL A 47 5.24 0.45 -4.00
CA VAL A 47 5.61 0.17 -2.61
C VAL A 47 4.44 0.56 -1.72
N VAL A 48 4.03 -0.33 -0.82
CA VAL A 48 2.86 -0.08 0.02
C VAL A 48 3.16 0.98 1.08
N HIS A 49 4.28 0.87 1.79
CA HIS A 49 4.58 1.76 2.90
C HIS A 49 5.85 2.60 2.65
N GLY A 50 5.70 3.92 2.49
CA GLY A 50 6.81 4.89 2.37
C GLY A 50 7.28 5.49 3.70
N GLY A 51 6.56 5.23 4.78
CA GLY A 51 6.86 5.78 6.10
C GLY A 51 6.73 7.30 6.11
N ASP A 52 7.39 7.94 7.06
CA ASP A 52 7.43 9.41 7.11
C ASP A 52 8.39 10.02 6.08
N ARG A 53 9.32 9.22 5.56
CA ARG A 53 10.41 9.68 4.69
C ARG A 53 9.99 9.81 3.23
N PHE A 54 9.28 8.82 2.69
CA PHE A 54 8.98 8.77 1.26
C PHE A 54 7.54 9.21 1.00
N ARG A 55 7.39 10.51 0.70
CA ARG A 55 6.09 11.18 0.50
C ARG A 55 5.80 11.51 -0.96
N ASP A 56 6.76 11.28 -1.84
CA ASP A 56 6.70 11.51 -3.29
C ASP A 56 7.37 10.33 -4.01
N PRO A 57 7.11 10.11 -5.31
CA PRO A 57 7.88 9.16 -6.11
C PRO A 57 9.38 9.48 -6.06
N VAL A 58 10.22 8.46 -5.86
CA VAL A 58 11.67 8.62 -5.76
C VAL A 58 12.41 7.69 -6.71
N VAL A 59 13.46 8.20 -7.35
CA VAL A 59 14.40 7.35 -8.10
C VAL A 59 15.13 6.47 -7.09
N ILE A 60 15.18 5.17 -7.35
CA ILE A 60 15.78 4.17 -6.47
C ILE A 60 17.29 4.19 -6.66
N ASP A 61 17.98 4.61 -5.60
CA ASP A 61 19.41 4.45 -5.41
C ASP A 61 19.70 3.57 -4.18
N GLY A 62 20.98 3.39 -3.85
CA GLY A 62 21.36 2.57 -2.70
C GLY A 62 20.92 3.14 -1.35
N GLU A 63 20.67 4.45 -1.24
CA GLU A 63 20.15 5.05 0.00
C GLU A 63 18.64 4.81 0.15
N VAL A 64 17.89 4.95 -0.94
CA VAL A 64 16.48 4.62 -0.99
C VAL A 64 16.28 3.15 -0.64
N GLU A 65 17.05 2.23 -1.22
CA GLU A 65 16.96 0.80 -0.92
C GLU A 65 17.15 0.49 0.57
N ARG A 66 18.16 1.08 1.21
CA ARG A 66 18.36 0.93 2.67
C ARG A 66 17.18 1.48 3.47
N GLY A 67 16.63 2.61 3.03
CA GLY A 67 15.43 3.20 3.65
C GLY A 67 14.21 2.30 3.52
N LEU A 68 13.99 1.70 2.34
CA LEU A 68 12.89 0.77 2.10
C LEU A 68 13.05 -0.53 2.91
N ALA A 69 14.28 -1.04 3.02
CA ALA A 69 14.60 -2.20 3.85
C ALA A 69 14.26 -1.98 5.32
N ALA A 70 14.58 -0.79 5.87
CA ALA A 70 14.21 -0.44 7.25
C ALA A 70 12.68 -0.36 7.44
N LEU A 71 11.92 0.02 6.41
CA LEU A 71 10.45 0.03 6.46
C LEU A 71 9.84 -1.36 6.31
N ALA A 72 10.60 -2.36 5.86
CA ALA A 72 10.13 -3.73 5.74
C ALA A 72 9.86 -4.40 7.09
N ASP A 73 10.47 -3.91 8.17
CA ASP A 73 10.15 -4.34 9.54
C ASP A 73 8.82 -3.76 10.03
N LEU A 74 8.40 -2.61 9.49
CA LEU A 74 7.15 -1.95 9.83
C LEU A 74 5.93 -2.59 9.13
N ALA A 75 6.12 -3.04 7.89
CA ALA A 75 5.08 -3.62 7.04
C ALA A 75 5.59 -4.87 6.29
N PRO A 76 5.89 -5.97 7.01
CA PRO A 76 6.59 -7.13 6.44
C PRO A 76 5.83 -7.82 5.31
N LEU A 77 4.50 -7.94 5.42
CA LEU A 77 3.65 -8.58 4.42
C LEU A 77 3.55 -7.80 3.10
N HIS A 78 4.00 -6.54 3.08
CA HIS A 78 3.82 -5.65 1.93
C HIS A 78 5.13 -5.12 1.36
N ASN A 79 6.06 -4.68 2.21
CA ASN A 79 7.30 -4.08 1.75
C ASN A 79 8.37 -5.13 1.38
N ARG A 80 8.35 -6.34 1.99
CA ARG A 80 9.32 -7.41 1.62
C ARG A 80 9.12 -7.92 0.18
N PRO A 81 7.89 -8.21 -0.29
CA PRO A 81 7.67 -8.56 -1.69
C PRO A 81 8.10 -7.45 -2.66
N ALA A 82 7.82 -6.19 -2.31
CA ALA A 82 8.23 -5.04 -3.13
C ALA A 82 9.75 -4.93 -3.25
N LEU A 83 10.50 -5.10 -2.15
CA LEU A 83 11.96 -5.09 -2.17
C LEU A 83 12.55 -6.21 -3.04
N SER A 84 12.04 -7.43 -2.89
CA SER A 84 12.46 -8.57 -3.71
C SER A 84 12.21 -8.33 -5.21
N ALA A 85 11.08 -7.71 -5.54
CA ALA A 85 10.75 -7.34 -6.92
C ALA A 85 11.65 -6.21 -7.46
N ILE A 86 11.95 -5.19 -6.65
CA ILE A 86 12.89 -4.11 -6.97
C ILE A 86 14.26 -4.71 -7.30
N GLU A 87 14.80 -5.55 -6.41
CA GLU A 87 16.11 -6.19 -6.59
C GLU A 87 16.14 -7.04 -7.87
N SER A 88 15.10 -7.83 -8.12
CA SER A 88 15.01 -8.69 -9.30
C SER A 88 14.92 -7.88 -10.60
N ALA A 89 14.13 -6.80 -10.60
CA ALA A 89 14.01 -5.92 -11.75
C ALA A 89 15.31 -5.16 -12.03
N ARG A 90 16.00 -4.65 -10.99
CA ARG A 90 17.29 -3.96 -11.15
C ARG A 90 18.38 -4.87 -11.70
N ARG A 91 18.36 -6.16 -11.36
CA ARG A 91 19.26 -7.15 -11.98
C ARG A 91 18.93 -7.40 -13.45
N ALA A 92 17.65 -7.39 -13.81
CA ALA A 92 17.20 -7.64 -15.18
C ALA A 92 17.38 -6.44 -16.11
N LEU A 93 17.22 -5.22 -15.59
CA LEU A 93 17.25 -3.95 -16.32
C LEU A 93 18.21 -2.95 -15.66
N PRO A 94 19.52 -3.25 -15.57
CA PRO A 94 20.47 -2.49 -14.74
C PRO A 94 20.71 -1.06 -15.21
N ASP A 95 20.53 -0.78 -16.51
CA ASP A 95 20.79 0.52 -17.12
C ASP A 95 19.54 1.43 -17.20
N VAL A 96 18.38 0.91 -16.80
CA VAL A 96 17.11 1.65 -16.80
C VAL A 96 16.92 2.30 -15.42
N PRO A 97 16.43 3.55 -15.31
CA PRO A 97 16.11 4.14 -14.01
C PRO A 97 14.90 3.44 -13.35
N HIS A 98 15.05 3.09 -12.08
CA HIS A 98 13.98 2.53 -11.26
C HIS A 98 13.38 3.61 -10.36
N VAL A 99 12.06 3.64 -10.21
CA VAL A 99 11.33 4.61 -9.38
C VAL A 99 10.43 3.87 -8.40
N ALA A 100 10.50 4.19 -7.11
CA ALA A 100 9.56 3.71 -6.11
C ALA A 100 8.39 4.69 -5.99
N VAL A 101 7.17 4.15 -5.98
CA VAL A 101 5.92 4.90 -5.93
C VAL A 101 5.06 4.36 -4.79
N PHE A 102 4.61 5.23 -3.88
CA PHE A 102 4.11 4.81 -2.56
C PHE A 102 2.60 4.96 -2.40
N ASP A 103 1.94 3.92 -1.88
CA ASP A 103 0.50 4.01 -1.52
C ASP A 103 0.26 5.01 -0.37
N THR A 104 1.25 5.28 0.47
CA THR A 104 1.16 6.26 1.57
C THR A 104 1.33 7.71 1.13
N ALA A 105 1.89 7.97 -0.07
CA ALA A 105 2.31 9.31 -0.50
C ALA A 105 1.15 10.31 -0.54
N PHE A 106 0.03 9.93 -1.17
CA PHE A 106 -1.15 10.81 -1.29
C PHE A 106 -1.71 11.24 0.08
N HIS A 107 -1.57 10.38 1.09
CA HIS A 107 -2.03 10.61 2.46
C HIS A 107 -1.01 11.37 3.32
N ALA A 108 0.17 11.72 2.81
CA ALA A 108 1.12 12.57 3.51
C ALA A 108 0.56 13.98 3.82
N THR A 109 -0.58 14.33 3.23
CA THR A 109 -1.32 15.57 3.45
C THR A 109 -2.33 15.52 4.60
N LEU A 110 -2.51 14.35 5.25
CA LEU A 110 -3.40 14.20 6.39
C LEU A 110 -3.05 15.22 7.50
N PRO A 111 -4.04 15.98 8.01
CA PRO A 111 -3.80 16.91 9.09
C PRO A 111 -3.59 16.15 10.42
N PRO A 112 -2.93 16.76 11.43
CA PRO A 112 -2.62 16.09 12.70
C PRO A 112 -3.85 15.48 13.39
N GLU A 113 -5.00 16.14 13.34
CA GLU A 113 -6.26 15.63 13.90
C GLU A 113 -6.77 14.34 13.25
N ALA A 114 -6.41 14.07 11.99
CA ALA A 114 -6.75 12.84 11.28
C ALA A 114 -5.63 11.78 11.39
N SER A 115 -4.36 12.21 11.49
CA SER A 115 -3.23 11.28 11.51
C SER A 115 -2.81 10.80 12.90
N THR A 116 -3.22 11.49 13.98
CA THR A 116 -2.72 11.26 15.34
C THR A 116 -3.65 10.34 16.13
N TYR A 117 -3.16 9.16 16.52
CA TYR A 117 -3.89 8.32 17.48
C TYR A 117 -3.79 8.87 18.91
N ALA A 118 -4.87 8.75 19.67
CA ALA A 118 -4.96 9.11 21.09
C ALA A 118 -4.22 8.09 22.01
N LEU A 119 -2.97 7.78 21.67
CA LEU A 119 -2.08 6.85 22.37
C LEU A 119 -1.05 7.60 23.24
N PRO A 120 -0.24 6.90 24.06
CA PRO A 120 0.90 7.54 24.74
C PRO A 120 1.83 8.26 23.77
N ARG A 121 2.33 9.45 24.17
CA ARG A 121 3.21 10.28 23.33
C ARG A 121 4.44 9.53 22.80
N ARG A 122 5.10 8.75 23.65
CA ARG A 122 6.25 7.90 23.28
C ARG A 122 5.96 6.96 22.11
N PHE A 123 4.74 6.41 22.01
CA PHE A 123 4.37 5.52 20.91
C PHE A 123 4.34 6.27 19.57
N ARG A 124 3.87 7.52 19.60
CA ARG A 124 3.81 8.34 18.39
C ARG A 124 5.16 8.89 17.97
N GLU A 125 5.96 9.37 18.94
CA GLU A 125 7.20 10.09 18.66
C GLU A 125 8.41 9.16 18.49
N GLU A 126 8.51 8.09 19.28
CA GLU A 126 9.67 7.19 19.25
C GLU A 126 9.43 5.98 18.34
N LEU A 127 8.18 5.48 18.29
CA LEU A 127 7.82 4.28 17.52
C LEU A 127 7.09 4.61 16.20
N GLY A 128 6.86 5.89 15.90
CA GLY A 128 6.23 6.33 14.65
C GLY A 128 4.78 5.86 14.49
N ILE A 129 4.06 5.55 15.58
CA ILE A 129 2.68 5.08 15.52
C ILE A 129 1.76 6.26 15.18
N ARG A 130 1.21 6.22 13.96
CA ARG A 130 0.28 7.20 13.39
C ARG A 130 -0.54 6.55 12.29
N ARG A 131 -1.58 7.24 11.82
CA ARG A 131 -2.26 6.85 10.58
C ARG A 131 -1.42 7.30 9.38
N TYR A 132 -1.05 6.34 8.55
CA TYR A 132 -0.37 6.57 7.27
C TYR A 132 -1.37 6.61 6.10
N GLY A 133 -2.32 5.67 6.07
CA GLY A 133 -3.25 5.51 4.94
C GLY A 133 -2.61 4.82 3.73
N PHE A 134 -3.41 4.11 2.95
CA PHE A 134 -2.96 3.34 1.77
C PHE A 134 -3.98 3.42 0.64
N HIS A 135 -3.69 2.76 -0.49
CA HIS A 135 -4.37 2.97 -1.76
C HIS A 135 -4.26 4.40 -2.31
N GLY A 136 -3.29 5.18 -1.83
CA GLY A 136 -3.12 6.58 -2.21
C GLY A 136 -2.97 6.79 -3.71
N LEU A 137 -2.32 5.87 -4.44
CA LEU A 137 -2.21 5.94 -5.90
C LEU A 137 -3.58 5.85 -6.59
N SER A 138 -4.44 4.94 -6.13
CA SER A 138 -5.79 4.80 -6.68
C SER A 138 -6.66 6.00 -6.31
N VAL A 139 -6.54 6.50 -5.08
CA VAL A 139 -7.31 7.66 -4.62
C VAL A 139 -6.88 8.93 -5.36
N GLN A 140 -5.56 9.13 -5.53
CA GLN A 140 -5.01 10.24 -6.29
C GLN A 140 -5.55 10.24 -7.71
N TRP A 141 -5.45 9.10 -8.41
CA TRP A 141 -5.98 8.97 -9.76
C TRP A 141 -7.48 9.32 -9.82
N ALA A 142 -8.30 8.79 -8.91
CA ALA A 142 -9.73 9.07 -8.88
C ALA A 142 -10.04 10.57 -8.62
N ALA A 143 -9.26 11.22 -7.75
CA ALA A 143 -9.39 12.64 -7.46
C ALA A 143 -9.00 13.52 -8.65
N GLU A 144 -8.02 13.09 -9.46
CA GLU A 144 -7.63 13.77 -10.70
C GLU A 144 -8.69 13.61 -11.80
N GLN A 145 -9.36 12.45 -11.88
CA GLN A 145 -10.47 12.23 -12.84
C GLN A 145 -11.73 13.04 -12.50
N VAL A 146 -11.94 13.34 -11.22
CA VAL A 146 -13.13 14.05 -10.73
C VAL A 146 -12.71 15.28 -9.90
N PRO A 147 -12.23 16.35 -10.55
CA PRO A 147 -11.63 17.50 -9.87
C PRO A 147 -12.71 18.41 -9.23
N VAL A 148 -13.25 17.97 -8.10
CA VAL A 148 -14.24 18.70 -7.30
C VAL A 148 -13.68 19.11 -5.93
N PRO A 149 -14.21 20.19 -5.30
CA PRO A 149 -13.67 20.68 -4.02
C PRO A 149 -13.75 19.69 -2.86
N ARG A 150 -14.72 18.78 -2.86
CA ARG A 150 -14.93 17.75 -1.84
C ARG A 150 -15.35 16.46 -2.52
N LEU A 151 -14.60 15.39 -2.27
CA LEU A 151 -14.81 14.06 -2.84
C LEU A 151 -14.64 13.02 -1.73
N VAL A 152 -15.46 11.97 -1.76
CA VAL A 152 -15.23 10.76 -0.97
C VAL A 152 -14.93 9.66 -1.97
N VAL A 153 -13.76 9.04 -1.85
CA VAL A 153 -13.33 7.93 -2.71
C VAL A 153 -13.45 6.63 -1.93
N CYS A 154 -14.24 5.69 -2.45
CA CYS A 154 -14.36 4.34 -1.94
C CYS A 154 -13.56 3.41 -2.84
N HIS A 155 -12.36 3.02 -2.42
CA HIS A 155 -11.58 1.98 -3.09
C HIS A 155 -12.03 0.63 -2.54
N LEU A 156 -12.76 -0.15 -3.33
CA LEU A 156 -13.35 -1.43 -2.91
C LEU A 156 -12.81 -2.57 -3.79
N GLY A 157 -12.09 -3.50 -3.18
CA GLY A 157 -11.49 -4.67 -3.84
C GLY A 157 -11.04 -5.69 -2.80
N GLY A 158 -9.99 -6.46 -3.07
CA GLY A 158 -9.42 -7.37 -2.07
C GLY A 158 -8.95 -6.66 -0.79
N GLY A 159 -8.52 -5.40 -0.94
CA GLY A 159 -8.42 -4.43 0.15
C GLY A 159 -9.44 -3.31 -0.04
N CYS A 160 -9.96 -2.78 1.06
CA CYS A 160 -10.96 -1.73 1.04
C CYS A 160 -10.53 -0.52 1.87
N SER A 161 -10.71 0.68 1.32
CA SER A 161 -10.49 1.93 2.05
C SER A 161 -11.44 3.02 1.59
N VAL A 162 -11.85 3.89 2.51
CA VAL A 162 -12.60 5.10 2.20
C VAL A 162 -11.74 6.31 2.53
N THR A 163 -11.61 7.25 1.60
CA THR A 163 -10.79 8.45 1.77
C THR A 163 -11.62 9.71 1.52
N ALA A 164 -11.54 10.65 2.45
CA ALA A 164 -12.06 12.00 2.27
C ALA A 164 -10.98 12.86 1.60
N VAL A 165 -11.34 13.46 0.47
CA VAL A 165 -10.49 14.35 -0.32
C VAL A 165 -11.08 15.74 -0.34
N ARG A 166 -10.25 16.75 -0.06
CA ARG A 166 -10.60 18.17 -0.12
C ARG A 166 -9.60 18.90 -1.00
N ASN A 167 -10.09 19.55 -2.05
CA ASN A 167 -9.25 20.29 -3.02
C ASN A 167 -8.07 19.44 -3.54
N GLY A 168 -8.34 18.20 -3.95
CA GLY A 168 -7.32 17.27 -4.45
C GLY A 168 -6.37 16.68 -3.41
N ARG A 169 -6.57 16.95 -2.11
CA ARG A 169 -5.70 16.46 -1.02
C ARG A 169 -6.44 15.53 -0.08
N SER A 170 -5.77 14.46 0.36
CA SER A 170 -6.30 13.58 1.41
C SER A 170 -6.44 14.33 2.72
N VAL A 171 -7.63 14.34 3.30
CA VAL A 171 -7.89 14.95 4.62
C VAL A 171 -8.33 13.95 5.68
N ASP A 172 -8.77 12.75 5.29
CA ASP A 172 -8.99 11.61 6.18
C ASP A 172 -9.02 10.30 5.39
N THR A 173 -8.68 9.16 6.01
CA THR A 173 -8.75 7.84 5.38
C THR A 173 -8.93 6.73 6.41
N THR A 174 -9.63 5.66 6.03
CA THR A 174 -9.98 4.58 6.97
C THR A 174 -8.81 3.67 7.33
N MET A 175 -7.86 3.45 6.40
CA MET A 175 -6.69 2.64 6.73
C MET A 175 -5.71 3.41 7.62
N GLY A 176 -4.98 2.67 8.44
CA GLY A 176 -4.34 3.18 9.63
C GLY A 176 -2.83 3.27 9.56
N PHE A 177 -2.24 2.82 10.67
CA PHE A 177 -0.83 2.45 10.74
C PHE A 177 -0.49 1.33 9.75
N THR A 178 -1.40 0.36 9.58
CA THR A 178 -1.32 -0.69 8.57
C THR A 178 -2.59 -0.72 7.71
N PRO A 179 -2.58 -1.47 6.60
CA PRO A 179 -3.78 -1.72 5.79
C PRO A 179 -4.85 -2.58 6.50
N LEU A 180 -4.70 -2.92 7.78
CA LEU A 180 -5.68 -3.71 8.53
C LEU A 180 -6.84 -2.86 9.08
N GLU A 181 -6.58 -1.60 9.49
CA GLU A 181 -7.62 -0.72 10.02
C GLU A 181 -8.64 -0.32 8.94
N GLY A 182 -9.89 -0.09 9.33
CA GLY A 182 -10.90 0.53 8.50
C GLY A 182 -12.11 -0.36 8.29
N VAL A 183 -12.63 -0.37 7.07
CA VAL A 183 -13.78 -1.19 6.70
C VAL A 183 -13.37 -2.66 6.56
N PRO A 184 -14.30 -3.63 6.77
CA PRO A 184 -14.05 -5.02 6.45
C PRO A 184 -13.65 -5.19 4.98
N MET A 185 -12.79 -6.18 4.72
CA MET A 185 -12.26 -6.46 3.38
C MET A 185 -12.49 -7.93 3.02
N ALA A 186 -11.88 -8.41 1.95
CA ALA A 186 -12.03 -9.80 1.52
C ALA A 186 -11.64 -10.81 2.63
N THR A 187 -10.42 -10.68 3.17
CA THR A 187 -9.88 -11.58 4.21
C THR A 187 -9.49 -10.86 5.50
N ARG A 188 -9.50 -9.52 5.47
CA ARG A 188 -9.08 -8.66 6.59
C ARG A 188 -10.26 -8.23 7.43
N ALA A 189 -10.06 -8.23 8.75
CA ALA A 189 -11.09 -7.86 9.72
C ALA A 189 -11.58 -6.41 9.59
N GLY A 190 -10.69 -5.48 9.20
CA GLY A 190 -10.95 -4.07 9.39
C GLY A 190 -10.78 -3.66 10.86
N SER A 191 -11.44 -2.57 11.25
CA SER A 191 -11.44 -2.09 12.63
C SER A 191 -12.25 -3.01 13.56
N VAL A 192 -11.59 -3.49 14.61
CA VAL A 192 -12.17 -4.28 15.70
C VAL A 192 -11.74 -3.71 17.05
N ASP A 193 -12.46 -4.04 18.12
CA ASP A 193 -12.13 -3.58 19.47
C ASP A 193 -10.74 -4.12 19.93
N PRO A 194 -9.76 -3.25 20.22
CA PRO A 194 -8.46 -3.68 20.76
C PRO A 194 -8.58 -4.45 22.08
N GLY A 195 -9.61 -4.20 22.89
CA GLY A 195 -9.88 -4.95 24.12
C GLY A 195 -10.15 -6.44 23.87
N ALA A 196 -10.89 -6.75 22.81
CA ALA A 196 -11.17 -8.13 22.41
C ALA A 196 -9.88 -8.85 21.95
N LEU A 197 -9.01 -8.16 21.20
CA LEU A 197 -7.72 -8.67 20.77
C LEU A 197 -6.80 -8.98 21.96
N LEU A 198 -6.72 -8.05 22.92
CA LEU A 198 -5.96 -8.26 24.15
C LEU A 198 -6.51 -9.41 25.00
N HIS A 199 -7.83 -9.62 24.99
CA HIS A 199 -8.45 -10.74 25.68
C HIS A 199 -7.99 -12.08 25.10
N LEU A 200 -8.03 -12.25 23.78
CA LEU A 200 -7.58 -13.49 23.09
C LEU A 200 -6.12 -13.84 23.39
N LEU A 201 -5.25 -12.83 23.42
CA LEU A 201 -3.83 -13.03 23.75
C LEU A 201 -3.63 -13.39 25.22
N ARG A 202 -4.31 -12.70 26.14
CA ARG A 202 -4.12 -12.89 27.59
C ARG A 202 -4.70 -14.21 28.10
N THR A 203 -5.75 -14.71 27.48
CA THR A 203 -6.31 -16.04 27.82
C THR A 203 -5.47 -17.18 27.24
N GLY A 204 -4.52 -16.88 26.36
CA GLY A 204 -3.75 -17.88 25.64
C GLY A 204 -4.55 -18.58 24.54
N ALA A 205 -5.70 -18.02 24.14
CA ALA A 205 -6.50 -18.57 23.05
C ALA A 205 -5.75 -18.50 21.71
N LEU A 206 -4.97 -17.44 21.51
CA LEU A 206 -4.13 -17.25 20.33
C LEU A 206 -2.75 -16.70 20.72
N THR A 207 -1.73 -17.04 19.93
CA THR A 207 -0.45 -16.33 19.93
C THR A 207 -0.57 -15.02 19.16
N ALA A 208 0.43 -14.14 19.25
CA ALA A 208 0.46 -12.91 18.44
C ALA A 208 0.42 -13.23 16.94
N ASP A 209 1.22 -14.20 16.47
CA ASP A 209 1.26 -14.59 15.06
C ASP A 209 -0.05 -15.24 14.58
N ALA A 210 -0.70 -16.04 15.42
CA ALA A 210 -2.00 -16.63 15.09
C ALA A 210 -3.10 -15.56 15.04
N LEU A 211 -3.04 -14.56 15.93
CA LEU A 211 -3.96 -13.42 15.88
C LEU A 211 -3.74 -12.56 14.63
N ASP A 212 -2.49 -12.29 14.26
CA ASP A 212 -2.14 -11.57 13.03
C ASP A 212 -2.68 -12.30 11.80
N THR A 213 -2.44 -13.61 11.71
CA THR A 213 -2.99 -14.48 10.64
C THR A 213 -4.52 -14.42 10.60
N ALA A 214 -5.18 -14.55 11.76
CA ALA A 214 -6.63 -14.51 11.84
C ALA A 214 -7.20 -13.18 11.33
N LEU A 215 -6.57 -12.06 11.70
CA LEU A 215 -7.00 -10.71 11.32
C LEU A 215 -6.72 -10.37 9.85
N GLU A 216 -5.62 -10.89 9.27
CA GLU A 216 -5.19 -10.62 7.89
C GLU A 216 -5.81 -11.56 6.85
N HIS A 217 -6.06 -12.82 7.22
CA HIS A 217 -6.37 -13.90 6.28
C HIS A 217 -7.66 -14.67 6.55
N GLU A 218 -8.15 -14.71 7.79
CA GLU A 218 -9.29 -15.56 8.18
C GLU A 218 -10.53 -14.73 8.58
N SER A 219 -10.47 -13.42 8.41
CA SER A 219 -11.51 -12.46 8.79
C SER A 219 -12.21 -11.89 7.55
N GLY A 220 -12.88 -10.73 7.68
CA GLY A 220 -13.54 -10.07 6.55
C GLY A 220 -14.71 -10.87 5.99
N LEU A 221 -14.90 -10.81 4.67
CA LEU A 221 -15.91 -11.61 3.97
C LEU A 221 -15.68 -13.11 4.17
N VAL A 222 -14.43 -13.57 4.19
CA VAL A 222 -14.10 -14.98 4.47
C VAL A 222 -14.58 -15.39 5.86
N GLY A 223 -14.29 -14.59 6.88
CA GLY A 223 -14.70 -14.90 8.26
C GLY A 223 -16.22 -14.84 8.48
N LEU A 224 -16.94 -14.01 7.72
CA LEU A 224 -18.39 -13.82 7.86
C LEU A 224 -19.23 -14.73 6.97
N GLY A 225 -18.76 -15.00 5.75
CA GLY A 225 -19.51 -15.68 4.69
C GLY A 225 -18.79 -16.86 4.05
N GLY A 226 -17.55 -17.16 4.46
CA GLY A 226 -16.77 -18.30 3.94
C GLY A 226 -16.19 -18.08 2.54
N SER A 227 -16.30 -16.89 1.96
CA SER A 227 -15.80 -16.54 0.63
C SER A 227 -15.17 -15.15 0.63
N ASP A 228 -14.10 -14.99 -0.15
CA ASP A 228 -13.46 -13.70 -0.43
C ASP A 228 -14.10 -12.97 -1.62
N ASP A 229 -15.07 -13.60 -2.29
CA ASP A 229 -15.82 -13.04 -3.40
C ASP A 229 -16.99 -12.17 -2.89
N PRO A 230 -17.01 -10.86 -3.13
CA PRO A 230 -18.11 -9.99 -2.70
C PRO A 230 -19.43 -10.22 -3.46
N ARG A 231 -19.47 -11.15 -4.43
CA ARG A 231 -20.66 -11.47 -5.22
C ARG A 231 -21.46 -12.67 -4.68
N THR A 232 -20.89 -13.43 -3.75
CA THR A 232 -21.50 -14.62 -3.15
C THR A 232 -22.11 -14.29 -1.79
#